data_AF-V5HBS1-F1
#
_entry.id   AF-V5HBS1-F1
#
_cell.length_a   1.000
_cell.length_b   1.000
_cell.length_c   1.000
_cell.angle_alpha   90.00
_cell.angle_beta   90.00
_cell.angle_gamma   90.00
#
_symmetry.space_group_name_H-M   'P 1'
#
loop_
_entity.id
_entity.type
_entity.pdbx_description
1 polymer ?
#
loop_
_entity_poly.entity_id
_entity_poly.type
_entity_poly.pdbx_seq_one_letter_code
_entity_poly.pdbx_strand_id
1 'polypeptide(L)'
;MKFLGVPDWVILVATALVLLYLYAARYRNYWKDQNVIQEEFSLIFAAVRRMMFKPFHQMDQDRYLKFGKLFGVYEGTKPVLFVADPEMVKRVLVKDFPSLPNRRAFTFNDSLLDNMMTILPTRIV
;
A
#
# COMPACT_ATOMS: atom_id res chain seq x y z
N MET A 1 24.99 -2.55 -33.00
CA MET A 1 25.45 -3.95 -32.92
C MET A 1 24.22 -4.80 -32.67
N LYS A 2 23.67 -5.48 -33.69
CA LYS A 2 22.44 -6.29 -33.56
C LYS A 2 22.79 -7.65 -32.96
N PHE A 3 22.62 -7.82 -31.65
CA PHE A 3 23.02 -9.07 -30.99
C PHE A 3 22.14 -10.28 -31.35
N LEU A 4 20.87 -10.09 -31.78
CA LEU A 4 19.90 -11.18 -31.98
C LEU A 4 18.81 -10.91 -33.07
N GLY A 5 18.98 -9.91 -33.94
CA GLY A 5 17.95 -9.53 -34.93
C GLY A 5 16.75 -8.76 -34.36
N VAL A 6 16.64 -8.67 -33.04
CA VAL A 6 15.67 -7.84 -32.32
C VAL A 6 16.27 -6.43 -32.12
N PRO A 7 15.50 -5.35 -32.34
CA PRO A 7 15.99 -4.00 -32.08
C PRO A 7 16.39 -3.79 -30.61
N ASP A 8 17.53 -3.12 -30.38
CA ASP A 8 18.10 -2.91 -29.03
C ASP A 8 17.13 -2.22 -28.06
N TRP A 9 16.24 -1.35 -28.56
CA TRP A 9 15.20 -0.68 -27.76
C TRP A 9 14.15 -1.64 -27.20
N VAL A 10 13.84 -2.73 -27.90
CA VAL A 10 12.90 -3.76 -27.41
C VAL A 10 13.51 -4.50 -26.24
N ILE A 11 14.81 -4.80 -26.31
CA ILE A 11 15.55 -5.46 -25.22
C ILE A 11 15.59 -4.54 -23.99
N LEU A 12 15.86 -3.25 -24.18
CA LEU A 12 15.81 -2.26 -23.10
C LEU A 12 14.41 -2.18 -22.46
N VAL A 13 13.35 -2.10 -23.25
CA VAL A 13 11.97 -2.05 -22.74
C VAL A 13 11.61 -3.35 -22.01
N ALA A 14 11.95 -4.51 -22.56
CA ALA A 14 11.70 -5.79 -21.92
C ALA A 14 12.43 -5.91 -20.57
N THR A 15 13.70 -5.51 -20.53
CA THR A 15 14.51 -5.52 -19.30
C THR A 15 13.95 -4.54 -18.26
N ALA A 16 13.55 -3.34 -18.69
CA ALA A 16 12.93 -2.34 -17.82
C ALA A 16 11.59 -2.85 -17.25
N LEU A 17 10.76 -3.52 -18.06
CA LEU A 17 9.49 -4.10 -17.59
C LEU A 17 9.70 -5.24 -16.59
N VAL A 18 10.71 -6.09 -16.81
CA VAL A 18 11.06 -7.15 -15.85
C VAL A 18 11.53 -6.56 -14.53
N LEU A 19 12.42 -5.56 -14.57
CA LEU A 19 12.89 -4.88 -13.36
C LEU A 19 11.75 -4.16 -12.64
N LEU A 20 10.86 -3.49 -13.38
CA LEU A 20 9.66 -2.85 -12.84
C LEU A 20 8.74 -3.88 -12.16
N TYR A 21 8.54 -5.04 -12.78
CA TYR A 21 7.76 -6.14 -12.20
C TYR A 21 8.39 -6.67 -10.91
N LEU A 22 9.70 -6.93 -10.91
CA LEU A 22 10.42 -7.37 -9.71
C LEU A 22 10.38 -6.33 -8.59
N TYR A 23 10.49 -5.05 -8.93
CA TYR A 23 10.35 -3.95 -7.98
C TYR A 23 8.94 -3.90 -7.40
N ALA A 24 7.90 -3.98 -8.24
CA ALA A 24 6.51 -3.97 -7.80
C ALA A 24 6.16 -5.20 -6.93
N ALA A 25 6.67 -6.37 -7.29
CA ALA A 25 6.43 -7.63 -6.60
C ALA A 25 7.35 -7.89 -5.39
N ARG A 26 8.21 -6.93 -5.03
CA ARG A 26 9.20 -7.08 -3.95
C ARG A 26 8.57 -7.45 -2.60
N TYR A 27 7.47 -6.81 -2.24
CA TYR A 27 6.84 -6.95 -0.92
C TYR A 27 5.67 -7.93 -0.87
N ARG A 28 5.39 -8.68 -1.94
CA ARG A 28 4.20 -9.53 -2.06
C ARG A 28 4.01 -10.60 -0.96
N ASN A 29 5.13 -11.01 -0.34
CA ASN A 29 5.15 -12.03 0.71
C ASN A 29 5.28 -11.46 2.12
N TYR A 30 5.37 -10.13 2.27
CA TYR A 30 5.67 -9.50 3.56
C TYR A 30 4.74 -9.96 4.70
N TRP A 31 3.43 -9.94 4.48
CA TRP A 31 2.47 -10.38 5.49
C TRP A 31 2.41 -11.90 5.65
N LYS A 32 2.63 -12.64 4.55
CA LYS A 32 2.70 -14.11 4.57
C LYS A 32 3.84 -14.60 5.47
N ASP A 33 5.00 -13.96 5.37
CA ASP A 33 6.18 -14.30 6.18
C ASP A 33 5.97 -13.98 7.68
N GLN A 34 5.06 -13.06 8.00
CA GLN A 34 4.68 -12.71 9.38
C GLN A 34 3.46 -13.49 9.90
N ASN A 35 2.96 -14.50 9.16
CA ASN A 35 1.76 -15.26 9.49
C ASN A 35 0.50 -14.38 9.65
N VAL A 36 0.42 -13.28 8.91
CA VAL A 36 -0.77 -12.41 8.88
C VAL A 36 -1.64 -12.78 7.69
N ILE A 37 -2.95 -12.89 7.91
CA ILE A 37 -3.93 -13.08 6.84
C ILE A 37 -3.83 -11.87 5.91
N GLN A 38 -3.53 -12.10 4.63
CA GLN A 38 -3.37 -11.02 3.65
C GLN A 38 -4.39 -11.11 2.53
N GLU A 39 -4.81 -9.95 2.02
CA GLU A 39 -5.43 -9.89 0.71
C GLU A 39 -4.39 -10.30 -0.35
N GLU A 40 -4.77 -11.18 -1.28
CA GLU A 40 -3.87 -11.59 -2.35
C GLU A 40 -3.32 -10.36 -3.08
N PHE A 41 -1.99 -10.33 -3.24
CA PHE A 41 -1.32 -9.26 -3.97
C PHE A 41 -1.82 -9.25 -5.41
N SER A 42 -2.79 -8.38 -5.68
CA SER A 42 -3.34 -8.21 -7.01
C SER A 42 -2.38 -7.33 -7.79
N LEU A 43 -1.99 -7.78 -9.00
CA LEU A 43 -1.21 -6.96 -9.93
C LEU A 43 -1.88 -5.58 -10.04
N ILE A 44 -1.04 -4.54 -10.07
CA ILE A 44 -1.39 -3.11 -10.01
C ILE A 44 -2.74 -2.79 -10.68
N PHE A 45 -3.00 -3.37 -11.85
CA PHE A 45 -4.23 -3.20 -12.62
C PHE A 45 -5.54 -3.51 -11.86
N ALA A 46 -5.63 -4.64 -11.16
CA ALA A 46 -6.86 -5.03 -10.47
C ALA A 46 -7.08 -4.23 -9.17
N ALA A 47 -6.00 -3.85 -8.48
CA ALA A 47 -6.07 -2.93 -7.35
C ALA A 47 -6.53 -1.53 -7.79
N VAL A 48 -5.95 -0.99 -8.87
CA VAL A 48 -6.31 0.31 -9.45
C VAL A 48 -7.76 0.32 -9.94
N ARG A 49 -8.20 -0.74 -10.61
CA ARG A 49 -9.60 -0.88 -11.04
C ARG A 49 -10.56 -0.81 -9.84
N ARG A 50 -10.28 -1.56 -8.76
CA ARG A 50 -11.14 -1.51 -7.56
C ARG A 50 -11.18 -0.11 -6.95
N MET A 51 -10.04 0.56 -6.86
CA MET A 51 -9.91 1.91 -6.32
C MET A 51 -10.65 2.97 -7.16
N MET A 52 -10.70 2.80 -8.49
CA MET A 52 -11.41 3.73 -9.37
C MET A 52 -12.93 3.53 -9.36
N PHE A 53 -13.40 2.28 -9.24
CA PHE A 53 -14.83 1.96 -9.41
C PHE A 53 -15.60 1.71 -8.11
N LYS A 54 -14.92 1.61 -6.96
CA LYS A 54 -15.57 1.47 -5.64
C LYS A 54 -15.10 2.55 -4.66
N PRO A 55 -16.01 3.15 -3.87
CA PRO A 55 -15.62 4.01 -2.75
C PRO A 55 -14.77 3.26 -1.72
N PHE A 56 -13.77 3.95 -1.15
CA PHE A 56 -12.85 3.37 -0.16
C PHE A 56 -13.57 2.71 1.03
N HIS A 57 -14.58 3.37 1.59
CA HIS A 57 -15.31 2.85 2.75
C HIS A 57 -16.00 1.51 2.47
N GLN A 58 -16.55 1.32 1.27
CA GLN A 58 -17.17 0.05 0.88
C GLN A 58 -16.11 -1.03 0.69
N MET A 59 -14.96 -0.68 0.11
CA MET A 59 -13.84 -1.62 -0.02
C MET A 59 -13.33 -2.10 1.34
N ASP A 60 -13.19 -1.20 2.30
CA ASP A 60 -12.71 -1.54 3.63
C ASP A 60 -13.74 -2.37 4.41
N GLN A 61 -15.03 -2.08 4.25
CA GLN A 61 -16.10 -2.91 4.82
C GLN A 61 -16.11 -4.32 4.20
N ASP A 62 -16.02 -4.44 2.88
CA ASP A 62 -15.95 -5.73 2.17
C ASP A 62 -14.75 -6.56 2.67
N ARG A 63 -13.59 -5.92 2.85
CA ARG A 63 -12.38 -6.57 3.37
C ARG A 63 -12.53 -7.00 4.82
N TYR A 64 -13.09 -6.16 5.67
CA TYR A 64 -13.36 -6.50 7.07
C TYR A 64 -14.30 -7.70 7.18
N LEU A 65 -15.36 -7.76 6.37
CA LEU A 65 -16.27 -8.91 6.33
C LEU A 65 -15.59 -10.19 5.84
N LYS A 66 -14.63 -10.07 4.92
CA LYS A 66 -13.93 -11.22 4.32
C LYS A 66 -12.77 -11.76 5.17
N PHE A 67 -11.95 -10.88 5.73
CA PHE A 67 -10.70 -11.24 6.42
C PHE A 67 -10.76 -11.06 7.94
N GLY A 68 -11.82 -10.42 8.44
CA GLY A 68 -12.05 -10.22 9.87
C GLY A 68 -11.35 -8.98 10.43
N LYS A 69 -10.97 -9.06 11.71
CA LYS A 69 -10.54 -7.91 12.52
C LYS A 69 -9.07 -7.51 12.34
N LEU A 70 -8.25 -8.38 11.76
CA LEU A 70 -6.82 -8.14 11.55
C LEU A 70 -6.39 -8.77 10.23
N PHE A 71 -5.93 -7.94 9.30
CA PHE A 71 -5.45 -8.43 8.01
C PHE A 71 -4.47 -7.46 7.35
N GLY A 72 -3.57 -8.00 6.53
CA GLY A 72 -2.63 -7.23 5.73
C GLY A 72 -3.19 -6.92 4.35
N VAL A 73 -2.95 -5.71 3.87
CA VAL A 73 -3.17 -5.32 2.47
C VAL A 73 -1.92 -4.66 1.91
N TYR A 74 -1.96 -4.39 0.60
CA TYR A 74 -0.90 -3.68 -0.10
C TYR A 74 -1.48 -2.43 -0.77
N GLU A 75 -0.99 -1.25 -0.37
CA GLU A 75 -1.27 0.01 -1.05
C GLU A 75 -0.10 0.30 -2.01
N GLY A 76 -0.29 -0.05 -3.28
CA GLY A 76 0.82 -0.08 -4.25
C GLY A 76 1.84 -1.15 -3.84
N THR A 77 3.07 -0.73 -3.52
CA THR A 77 4.13 -1.62 -3.02
C THR A 77 4.27 -1.61 -1.51
N LYS A 78 3.52 -0.76 -0.79
CA LYS A 78 3.64 -0.59 0.66
C LYS A 78 2.74 -1.58 1.39
N PRO A 79 3.27 -2.44 2.28
CA PRO A 79 2.44 -3.27 3.15
C PRO A 79 1.72 -2.39 4.18
N VAL A 80 0.41 -2.57 4.32
CA VAL A 80 -0.44 -1.84 5.29
C VAL A 80 -1.22 -2.86 6.13
N LEU A 81 -1.23 -2.68 7.44
CA LEU A 81 -1.97 -3.53 8.37
C LEU A 81 -3.30 -2.88 8.71
N PHE A 82 -4.41 -3.60 8.49
CA PHE A 82 -5.72 -3.22 8.98
C PHE A 82 -5.93 -3.81 10.36
N VAL A 83 -6.24 -2.95 11.33
CA VAL A 83 -6.47 -3.30 12.73
C VAL A 83 -7.84 -2.78 13.15
N ALA A 84 -8.77 -3.69 13.40
CA ALA A 84 -10.12 -3.39 13.87
C ALA A 84 -10.41 -4.00 15.26
N ASP A 85 -9.42 -4.62 15.90
CA ASP A 85 -9.53 -5.12 17.26
C ASP A 85 -9.31 -3.98 18.29
N PRO A 86 -10.28 -3.68 19.17
CA PRO A 86 -10.19 -2.58 20.12
C PRO A 86 -8.94 -2.57 20.99
N GLU A 87 -8.47 -3.76 21.41
CA GLU A 87 -7.27 -3.85 22.24
C GLU A 87 -6.01 -3.43 21.49
N MET A 88 -5.88 -3.90 20.23
CA MET A 88 -4.77 -3.55 19.35
C MET A 88 -4.82 -2.08 18.93
N VAL A 89 -6.01 -1.55 18.64
CA VAL A 89 -6.20 -0.11 18.36
C VAL A 89 -5.75 0.73 19.56
N LYS A 90 -6.10 0.34 20.79
CA LYS A 90 -5.64 1.03 22.01
C LYS A 90 -4.12 0.96 22.17
N ARG A 91 -3.49 -0.16 21.81
CA ARG A 91 -2.02 -0.25 21.83
C ARG A 91 -1.40 0.75 20.85
N VAL A 92 -1.80 0.70 19.58
CA VAL A 92 -1.26 1.54 18.51
C VAL A 92 -1.48 3.03 18.77
N LEU A 93 -2.69 3.42 19.19
CA LEU A 93 -3.06 4.84 19.29
C LEU A 93 -2.74 5.47 20.66
N VAL A 94 -2.51 4.69 21.71
CA VAL A 94 -2.31 5.22 23.07
C VAL A 94 -1.00 4.72 23.67
N LYS A 95 -0.82 3.41 23.82
CA LYS A 95 0.34 2.86 24.55
C LYS A 95 1.64 3.05 23.78
N ASP A 96 1.62 2.75 22.49
CA ASP A 96 2.79 2.74 21.61
C ASP A 96 2.86 3.99 20.71
N PHE A 97 1.98 4.96 20.94
CA PHE A 97 1.95 6.23 20.20
C PHE A 97 3.31 6.95 20.16
N PRO A 98 4.13 6.98 21.24
CA PRO A 98 5.47 7.58 21.18
C PRO A 98 6.39 6.95 20.12
N SER A 99 6.18 5.66 19.78
CA SER A 99 6.92 4.95 18.74
C SER A 99 6.26 5.06 17.36
N LEU A 100 4.97 5.39 17.31
CA LEU A 100 4.15 5.50 16.09
C LEU A 100 3.53 6.91 15.91
N PRO A 101 4.32 8.01 15.99
CA PRO A 101 3.76 9.36 15.95
C PRO A 101 3.32 9.81 14.55
N ASN A 102 3.80 9.13 13.51
CA ASN A 102 3.60 9.52 12.13
C ASN A 102 2.26 9.01 11.60
N ARG A 103 1.48 9.91 11.01
CA ARG A 103 0.21 9.57 10.36
C ARG A 103 0.41 9.33 8.86
N ARG A 104 -0.61 8.77 8.22
CA ARG A 104 -0.67 8.61 6.77
C ARG A 104 -0.53 9.99 6.12
N ALA A 105 0.54 10.19 5.35
CA ALA A 105 0.71 11.39 4.55
C ALA A 105 -0.21 11.31 3.31
N PHE A 106 -0.99 12.36 3.10
CA PHE A 106 -1.77 12.55 1.88
C PHE A 106 -1.44 13.92 1.31
N THR A 107 -1.26 14.01 -0.01
CA THR A 107 -1.03 15.28 -0.71
C THR A 107 -2.09 15.42 -1.78
N PHE A 108 -2.85 16.49 -1.67
CA PHE A 108 -3.92 16.89 -2.59
C PHE A 108 -3.41 17.82 -3.69
N ASN A 109 -2.14 18.24 -3.63
CA ASN A 109 -1.54 19.21 -4.55
C ASN A 109 -2.34 20.52 -4.58
N ASP A 110 -2.91 20.87 -3.42
CA ASP A 110 -3.71 22.05 -3.18
C ASP A 110 -3.29 22.66 -1.84
N SER A 111 -2.99 23.95 -1.86
CA SER A 111 -2.43 24.65 -0.70
C SER A 111 -3.36 24.68 0.51
N LEU A 112 -4.68 24.64 0.34
CA LEU A 112 -5.62 24.65 1.45
C LEU A 112 -5.71 23.25 2.07
N LEU A 113 -5.91 22.24 1.22
CA LEU A 113 -6.08 20.84 1.66
C LEU A 113 -4.80 20.29 2.32
N ASP A 114 -3.63 20.61 1.76
CA ASP A 114 -2.34 20.13 2.27
C ASP A 114 -1.96 20.76 3.63
N ASN A 115 -2.58 21.87 4.00
CA ASN A 115 -2.38 22.56 5.28
C ASN A 115 -3.50 22.30 6.30
N MET A 116 -4.44 21.39 6.03
CA MET A 116 -5.44 21.01 7.03
C MET A 116 -4.79 20.26 8.20
N MET A 117 -5.25 20.54 9.42
CA MET A 117 -4.75 19.90 10.66
C MET A 117 -4.79 18.36 10.63
N THR A 118 -5.69 17.77 9.85
CA THR A 118 -5.81 16.33 9.69
C THR A 118 -4.69 15.72 8.83
N ILE A 119 -4.10 16.51 7.93
CA ILE A 119 -3.16 16.08 6.88
C ILE A 119 -1.73 16.56 7.15
N LEU A 120 -1.59 17.65 7.93
CA LEU A 120 -0.30 18.22 8.27
C LEU A 120 0.66 17.16 8.87
N PRO A 121 1.88 17.02 8.32
CA PRO A 121 2.86 16.10 8.84
C PRO A 121 3.28 16.52 10.25
N THR A 122 3.31 15.56 11.17
CA THR A 122 3.84 15.77 12.52
C THR A 122 5.35 15.94 12.44
N ARG A 123 5.83 17.19 12.30
CA ARG A 123 7.24 17.52 12.53
C ARG A 123 7.49 17.42 14.03
N ILE A 124 7.95 16.27 14.48
CA ILE A 124 8.62 16.18 15.78
C ILE A 124 10.00 16.80 15.54
N VAL A 125 10.21 17.96 16.16
CA VAL A 125 11.51 18.63 16.27
C VAL A 125 12.45 17.75 17.09
#